data_AF-X0THK2-F1
#
_entry.id   AF-X0THK2-F1
#
_cell.length_a   1.000
_cell.length_b   1.000
_cell.length_c   1.000
_cell.angle_alpha   90.00
_cell.angle_beta   90.00
_cell.angle_gamma   90.00
#
_symmetry.space_group_name_H-M   'P 1'
#
loop_
_entity.id
_entity.type
_entity.pdbx_description
1 polymer ?
#
loop_
_entity_poly.entity_id
_entity_poly.type
_entity_poly.pdbx_seq_one_letter_code
_entity_poly.pdbx_strand_id
1 'polypeptide(L)'
;MNRVMASVYYGGENFIGEGEVNWNPQIGFEMRIRIIEESFAFPAVSIGFNSQGYGGYRKTLKRYTYKSKGFYTVVSRNYYLLGNLGLHIGANKSLEKEDKDKDINIFFGFDKGFPGGLELLAEYDFAFNDNENLSFGKGNGYLNSALKWSVTGGFSVTFIFRNIARNKKFTSGVGREIKISYVRNF
;
A
#
# COMPACT_ATOMS: atom_id res chain seq x y z
N MET A 1 13.88 19.23 5.78
CA MET A 1 12.92 18.53 4.90
C MET A 1 13.36 17.08 4.75
N ASN A 2 12.46 16.14 5.05
CA ASN A 2 12.80 14.71 4.98
C ASN A 2 12.54 14.21 3.57
N ARG A 3 13.63 14.02 2.83
CA ARG A 3 13.62 13.50 1.45
C ARG A 3 13.67 11.99 1.38
N VAL A 4 14.09 11.34 2.47
CA VAL A 4 14.24 9.89 2.56
C VAL A 4 13.30 9.35 3.63
N MET A 5 12.65 8.24 3.32
CA MET A 5 11.87 7.42 4.25
C MET A 5 12.39 5.99 4.15
N ALA A 6 12.64 5.38 5.30
CA ALA A 6 12.90 3.96 5.42
C ALA A 6 11.87 3.35 6.38
N SER A 7 11.43 2.14 6.11
CA SER A 7 10.41 1.45 6.90
C SER A 7 10.69 -0.04 6.91
N VAL A 8 10.47 -0.66 8.06
CA VAL A 8 10.53 -2.11 8.26
C VAL A 8 9.16 -2.55 8.74
N TYR A 9 8.66 -3.67 8.24
CA TYR A 9 7.35 -4.21 8.60
C TYR A 9 7.39 -5.72 8.64
N TYR A 10 6.54 -6.30 9.47
CA TYR A 10 6.29 -7.72 9.56
C TYR A 10 4.81 -7.93 9.78
N GLY A 11 4.26 -9.00 9.20
CA GLY A 11 2.82 -9.21 9.21
C GLY A 11 2.45 -10.66 8.93
N GLY A 12 1.15 -10.91 8.87
CA GLY A 12 0.57 -12.20 8.58
C GLY A 12 -0.93 -12.08 8.30
N GLU A 13 -1.50 -13.13 7.75
CA GLU A 13 -2.93 -13.29 7.52
C GLU A 13 -3.60 -13.98 8.71
N ASN A 14 -4.90 -13.74 8.91
CA ASN A 14 -5.71 -14.32 9.99
C ASN A 14 -5.29 -13.92 11.42
N PHE A 15 -4.71 -12.72 11.59
CA PHE A 15 -4.40 -12.18 12.92
C PHE A 15 -5.66 -11.90 13.77
N ILE A 16 -6.79 -11.60 13.11
CA ILE A 16 -8.10 -11.41 13.73
C ILE A 16 -9.09 -12.31 12.97
N GLY A 17 -9.39 -13.49 13.53
CA GLY A 17 -10.25 -14.49 12.90
C GLY A 17 -10.18 -15.83 13.64
N GLU A 18 -10.85 -16.85 13.10
CA GLU A 18 -10.80 -18.22 13.61
C GLU A 18 -9.70 -19.01 12.86
N GLY A 19 -8.91 -19.80 13.60
CA GLY A 19 -7.81 -20.61 13.05
C GLY A 19 -6.40 -20.06 13.35
N GLU A 20 -5.39 -20.65 12.73
CA GLU A 20 -4.00 -20.28 12.95
C GLU A 20 -3.61 -19.00 12.18
N VAL A 21 -2.67 -18.23 12.75
CA VAL A 21 -2.09 -17.07 12.08
C VAL A 21 -1.11 -17.54 11.01
N ASN A 22 -1.32 -17.11 9.77
CA ASN A 22 -0.43 -17.41 8.66
C ASN A 22 0.59 -16.28 8.50
N TRP A 23 1.73 -16.41 9.18
CA TRP A 23 2.81 -15.42 9.15
C TRP A 23 3.45 -15.27 7.77
N ASN A 24 3.83 -14.04 7.43
CA ASN A 24 4.62 -13.78 6.24
C ASN A 24 6.02 -14.39 6.38
N PRO A 25 6.63 -14.88 5.28
CA PRO A 25 7.88 -15.65 5.35
C PRO A 25 9.10 -14.79 5.69
N GLN A 26 9.00 -13.47 5.57
CA GLN A 26 10.12 -12.55 5.76
C GLN A 26 9.64 -11.20 6.28
N ILE A 27 10.58 -10.47 6.89
CA ILE A 27 10.43 -9.05 7.20
C ILE A 27 10.41 -8.26 5.88
N GLY A 28 9.42 -7.38 5.75
CA GLY A 28 9.32 -6.40 4.70
C GLY A 28 10.16 -5.16 4.96
N PHE A 29 10.69 -4.59 3.89
CA PHE A 29 11.40 -3.33 3.91
C PHE A 29 10.83 -2.40 2.83
N GLU A 30 10.82 -1.11 3.13
CA GLU A 30 10.47 -0.06 2.18
C GLU A 30 11.44 1.10 2.31
N MET A 31 11.92 1.57 1.16
CA MET A 31 12.67 2.82 1.05
C MET A 31 12.00 3.69 0.01
N ARG A 32 11.85 4.99 0.32
CA ARG A 32 11.29 5.98 -0.59
C ARG A 32 12.13 7.24 -0.54
N ILE A 33 12.44 7.77 -1.71
CA ILE A 33 13.20 9.01 -1.88
C ILE A 33 12.38 9.97 -2.72
N ARG A 34 12.17 11.19 -2.21
CA ARG A 34 11.58 12.30 -2.95
C ARG A 34 12.67 12.97 -3.78
N ILE A 35 12.55 12.89 -5.10
CA ILE A 35 13.52 13.42 -6.07
C ILE A 35 13.14 14.82 -6.57
N ILE A 36 11.84 15.12 -6.63
CA ILE A 36 11.33 16.45 -6.97
C ILE A 36 10.42 16.90 -5.84
N GLU A 37 10.65 18.12 -5.36
CA GLU A 37 9.80 18.76 -4.36
C GLU A 37 8.60 19.41 -5.02
N GLU A 38 7.47 19.38 -4.33
CA GLU A 38 6.29 20.08 -4.78
C GLU A 38 6.53 21.59 -4.74
N SER A 39 6.08 22.26 -5.80
CA SER A 39 6.07 23.72 -5.91
C SER A 39 4.77 24.15 -6.57
N PHE A 40 4.58 25.46 -6.75
CA PHE A 40 3.42 25.97 -7.48
C PHE A 40 3.30 25.38 -8.90
N ALA A 41 4.42 25.24 -9.60
CA ALA A 41 4.47 24.77 -10.98
C ALA A 41 4.63 23.25 -11.13
N PHE A 42 5.31 22.58 -10.20
CA PHE A 42 5.67 21.17 -10.32
C PHE A 42 5.08 20.31 -9.19
N PRO A 43 4.50 19.14 -9.51
CA PRO A 43 4.13 18.17 -8.48
C PRO A 43 5.39 17.55 -7.84
N ALA A 44 5.25 17.01 -6.64
CA ALA A 44 6.31 16.21 -6.04
C ALA A 44 6.45 14.88 -6.78
N VAL A 45 7.69 14.41 -6.95
CA VAL A 45 7.98 13.09 -7.52
C VAL A 45 8.85 12.31 -6.56
N SER A 46 8.49 11.05 -6.34
CA SER A 46 9.23 10.10 -5.51
C SER A 46 9.46 8.80 -6.24
N ILE A 47 10.56 8.13 -5.91
CA ILE A 47 10.86 6.76 -6.29
C ILE A 47 11.03 5.93 -5.02
N GLY A 48 10.75 4.64 -5.09
CA GLY A 48 10.91 3.77 -3.94
C GLY A 48 10.96 2.31 -4.30
N PHE A 49 11.23 1.52 -3.27
CA PHE A 49 11.22 0.07 -3.31
C PHE A 49 10.46 -0.45 -2.10
N ASN A 50 9.55 -1.40 -2.31
CA ASN A 50 8.81 -2.11 -1.25
C ASN A 50 8.91 -3.61 -1.53
N SER A 51 9.44 -4.37 -0.58
CA SER A 51 9.75 -5.80 -0.76
C SER A 51 8.62 -6.76 -0.40
N GLN A 52 7.55 -6.31 0.26
CA GLN A 52 6.53 -7.21 0.80
C GLN A 52 5.12 -6.74 0.46
N GLY A 53 4.38 -7.66 -0.15
CA GLY A 53 2.97 -7.51 -0.46
C GLY A 53 2.09 -7.70 0.77
N TYR A 54 0.79 -7.85 0.51
CA TYR A 54 -0.22 -7.87 1.55
C TYR A 54 -1.14 -9.09 1.45
N GLY A 55 -1.86 -9.37 2.54
CA GLY A 55 -2.54 -10.65 2.74
C GLY A 55 -1.54 -11.80 2.89
N GLY A 56 -2.03 -13.04 2.80
CA GLY A 56 -1.17 -14.20 3.01
C GLY A 56 -0.25 -14.48 1.83
N TYR A 57 0.94 -14.99 2.17
CA TYR A 57 1.90 -15.48 1.20
C TYR A 57 1.51 -16.87 0.70
N ARG A 58 1.62 -17.10 -0.61
CA ARG A 58 1.31 -18.37 -1.27
C ARG A 58 2.60 -18.99 -1.77
N LYS A 59 3.07 -20.03 -1.06
CA LYS A 59 4.36 -20.68 -1.34
C LYS A 59 4.44 -21.28 -2.75
N THR A 60 3.33 -21.81 -3.26
CA THR A 60 3.24 -22.43 -4.60
C THR A 60 3.50 -21.43 -5.73
N LEU A 61 3.01 -20.20 -5.59
CA LEU A 61 3.15 -19.13 -6.58
C LEU A 61 4.24 -18.11 -6.22
N LYS A 62 4.93 -18.33 -5.08
CA LYS A 62 5.93 -17.42 -4.49
C LYS A 62 5.54 -15.94 -4.51
N ARG A 63 4.28 -15.66 -4.15
CA ARG A 63 3.73 -14.31 -4.13
C ARG A 63 2.74 -14.10 -3.00
N TYR A 64 2.54 -12.85 -2.63
CA TYR A 64 1.45 -12.43 -1.75
C TYR A 64 0.12 -12.42 -2.51
N THR A 65 -0.97 -12.41 -1.75
CA THR A 65 -2.33 -12.28 -2.30
C THR A 65 -2.44 -10.96 -3.08
N TYR A 66 -2.01 -9.86 -2.48
CA TYR A 66 -1.77 -8.60 -3.16
C TYR A 66 -0.25 -8.41 -3.30
N LYS A 67 0.27 -8.40 -4.52
CA LYS A 67 1.72 -8.30 -4.79
C LYS A 67 2.34 -7.07 -4.12
N SER A 68 3.59 -7.18 -3.71
CA SER A 68 4.41 -6.03 -3.36
C SER A 68 4.50 -5.05 -4.52
N LYS A 69 4.62 -3.76 -4.21
CA LYS A 69 4.89 -2.76 -5.26
C LYS A 69 6.25 -3.01 -5.94
N GLY A 70 7.21 -3.65 -5.26
CA GLY A 70 8.57 -3.77 -5.78
C GLY A 70 9.16 -2.38 -6.01
N PHE A 71 9.73 -2.12 -7.18
CA PHE A 71 10.15 -0.76 -7.55
C PHE A 71 8.94 0.07 -7.98
N TYR A 72 8.85 1.29 -7.48
CA TYR A 72 7.72 2.16 -7.77
C TYR A 72 8.13 3.62 -7.91
N THR A 73 7.28 4.39 -8.59
CA THR A 73 7.33 5.85 -8.61
C THR A 73 5.96 6.43 -8.32
N VAL A 74 5.92 7.60 -7.70
CA VAL A 74 4.70 8.32 -7.36
C VAL A 74 4.87 9.80 -7.68
N VAL A 75 3.87 10.36 -8.36
CA VAL A 75 3.67 11.79 -8.53
C VAL A 75 2.56 12.22 -7.57
N SER A 76 2.83 13.27 -6.80
CA SER A 76 1.96 13.72 -5.71
C SER A 76 1.71 15.22 -5.80
N ARG A 77 0.50 15.65 -5.44
CA ARG A 77 0.16 17.06 -5.28
C ARG A 77 -0.75 17.24 -4.06
N ASN A 78 -0.43 18.22 -3.22
CA ASN A 78 -1.17 18.55 -2.01
C ASN A 78 -1.97 19.82 -2.21
N TYR A 79 -3.19 19.81 -1.68
CA TYR A 79 -4.10 20.94 -1.69
C TYR A 79 -4.54 21.24 -0.26
N TYR A 80 -4.71 22.52 0.03
CA TYR A 80 -5.32 22.95 1.29
C TYR A 80 -6.84 23.05 1.11
N LEU A 81 -7.55 21.95 1.36
CA LEU A 81 -9.00 21.87 1.25
C LEU A 81 -9.57 21.30 2.54
N LEU A 82 -10.02 22.17 3.46
CA LEU A 82 -10.45 21.82 4.82
C LEU A 82 -9.40 20.98 5.58
N GLY A 83 -8.12 21.34 5.46
CA GLY A 83 -6.96 20.54 5.89
C GLY A 83 -6.13 20.05 4.69
N ASN A 84 -5.13 19.19 4.94
CA ASN A 84 -4.33 18.61 3.85
C ASN A 84 -5.15 17.62 3.04
N LEU A 85 -5.13 17.75 1.71
CA LEU A 85 -5.61 16.75 0.76
C LEU A 85 -4.48 16.43 -0.22
N GLY A 86 -3.86 15.26 -0.09
CA GLY A 86 -2.89 14.73 -1.02
C GLY A 86 -3.58 13.92 -2.13
N LEU A 87 -3.21 14.15 -3.39
CA LEU A 87 -3.56 13.30 -4.52
C LEU A 87 -2.30 12.65 -5.07
N HIS A 88 -2.39 11.37 -5.40
CA HIS A 88 -1.26 10.54 -5.80
C HIS A 88 -1.60 9.70 -7.02
N ILE A 89 -0.69 9.66 -7.99
CA ILE A 89 -0.69 8.69 -9.06
C ILE A 89 0.67 8.02 -9.10
N GLY A 90 0.70 6.70 -9.25
CA GLY A 90 1.93 5.95 -9.24
C GLY A 90 1.91 4.75 -10.16
N ALA A 91 3.10 4.26 -10.47
CA ALA A 91 3.32 3.04 -11.21
C ALA A 91 4.34 2.18 -10.46
N ASN A 92 4.22 0.86 -10.59
CA ASN A 92 5.08 -0.08 -9.89
C ASN A 92 5.35 -1.35 -10.69
N LYS A 93 6.45 -2.02 -10.36
CA LYS A 93 6.89 -3.29 -10.94
C LYS A 93 7.28 -4.24 -9.81
N SER A 94 6.44 -5.25 -9.59
CA SER A 94 6.69 -6.27 -8.58
C SER A 94 7.85 -7.19 -8.97
N LEU A 95 8.55 -7.71 -7.95
CA LEU A 95 9.54 -8.77 -8.12
C LEU A 95 8.93 -10.17 -8.00
N GLU A 96 7.66 -10.27 -7.62
CA GLU A 96 6.88 -11.51 -7.56
C GLU A 96 6.41 -11.89 -8.97
N LYS A 97 7.14 -12.80 -9.63
CA LYS A 97 6.99 -13.10 -11.08
C LYS A 97 6.71 -14.58 -11.40
N GLU A 98 6.61 -15.41 -10.36
CA GLU A 98 6.56 -16.88 -10.47
C GLU A 98 5.17 -17.39 -10.87
N ASP A 99 4.17 -16.51 -10.78
CA ASP A 99 2.83 -16.70 -11.33
C ASP A 99 2.74 -16.34 -12.84
N LYS A 100 3.88 -16.08 -13.49
CA LYS A 100 4.02 -15.68 -14.90
C LYS A 100 3.48 -14.30 -15.25
N ASP A 101 3.03 -13.54 -14.27
CA ASP A 101 2.56 -12.17 -14.45
C ASP A 101 3.66 -11.20 -14.01
N LYS A 102 4.16 -10.42 -14.96
CA LYS A 102 5.29 -9.50 -14.79
C LYS A 102 4.88 -8.07 -15.09
N ASP A 103 3.60 -7.76 -15.19
CA ASP A 103 3.16 -6.50 -15.77
C ASP A 103 3.47 -5.30 -14.87
N ILE A 104 3.55 -4.13 -15.49
CA ILE A 104 3.61 -2.87 -14.74
C ILE A 104 2.20 -2.60 -14.25
N ASN A 105 2.10 -2.23 -12.98
CA ASN A 105 0.85 -1.85 -12.38
C ASN A 105 0.78 -0.34 -12.15
N ILE A 106 -0.43 0.21 -12.18
CA ILE A 106 -0.73 1.63 -11.95
C ILE A 106 -1.67 1.70 -10.75
N PHE A 107 -1.55 2.78 -9.97
CA PHE A 107 -2.46 3.06 -8.87
C PHE A 107 -2.70 4.55 -8.74
N PHE A 108 -3.88 4.89 -8.25
CA PHE A 108 -4.27 6.23 -7.85
C PHE A 108 -4.67 6.22 -6.39
N GLY A 109 -4.36 7.26 -5.64
CA GLY A 109 -4.79 7.36 -4.25
C GLY A 109 -4.90 8.79 -3.77
N PHE A 110 -5.51 8.95 -2.61
CA PHE A 110 -5.55 10.21 -1.89
C PHE A 110 -5.35 9.99 -0.39
N ASP A 111 -4.83 11.01 0.27
CA ASP A 111 -4.87 11.16 1.73
C ASP A 111 -5.59 12.46 2.11
N LYS A 112 -6.36 12.41 3.18
CA LYS A 112 -7.11 13.55 3.69
C LYS A 112 -6.90 13.68 5.18
N GLY A 113 -6.21 14.74 5.59
CA GLY A 113 -6.00 15.08 6.98
C GLY A 113 -7.22 15.75 7.61
N PHE A 114 -7.50 15.36 8.86
CA PHE A 114 -8.54 15.90 9.74
C PHE A 114 -7.92 16.34 11.08
N PRO A 115 -8.63 17.18 11.88
CA PRO A 115 -8.20 17.52 13.23
C PRO A 115 -7.98 16.28 14.12
N GLY A 116 -7.11 16.41 15.13
CA GLY A 116 -6.84 15.32 16.07
C GLY A 116 -5.88 14.23 15.58
N GLY A 117 -5.16 14.49 14.47
CA GLY A 117 -4.16 13.55 13.92
C GLY A 117 -4.77 12.41 13.09
N LEU A 118 -6.04 12.53 12.71
CA LEU A 118 -6.75 11.57 11.88
C LEU A 118 -6.49 11.83 10.39
N GLU A 119 -6.33 10.76 9.63
CA GLU A 119 -6.13 10.81 8.19
C GLU A 119 -6.94 9.69 7.52
N LEU A 120 -7.77 10.04 6.55
CA LEU A 120 -8.42 9.08 5.66
C LEU A 120 -7.53 8.85 4.47
N LEU A 121 -7.28 7.58 4.13
CA LEU A 121 -6.56 7.19 2.93
C LEU A 121 -7.48 6.35 2.05
N ALA A 122 -7.39 6.54 0.74
CA ALA A 122 -7.95 5.60 -0.22
C ALA A 122 -7.01 5.40 -1.39
N GLU A 123 -7.02 4.20 -1.95
CA GLU A 123 -6.23 3.82 -3.11
C GLU A 123 -7.09 2.96 -4.02
N TYR A 124 -7.09 3.27 -5.31
CA TYR A 124 -7.51 2.34 -6.35
C TYR A 124 -6.25 1.83 -7.06
N ASP A 125 -5.95 0.56 -6.84
CA ASP A 125 -4.89 -0.17 -7.52
C ASP A 125 -5.50 -0.87 -8.74
N PHE A 126 -5.00 -0.61 -9.95
CA PHE A 126 -5.58 -1.20 -11.16
C PHE A 126 -5.33 -2.71 -11.27
N ALA A 127 -4.38 -3.23 -10.50
CA ALA A 127 -4.00 -4.64 -10.43
C ALA A 127 -3.70 -5.25 -11.80
N PHE A 128 -3.04 -4.49 -12.68
CA PHE A 128 -2.60 -4.99 -13.99
C PHE A 128 -1.54 -6.10 -13.86
N ASN A 129 -0.88 -6.20 -12.70
CA ASN A 129 0.01 -7.29 -12.35
C ASN A 129 -0.69 -8.43 -11.59
N ASP A 130 -2.02 -8.50 -11.65
CA ASP A 130 -2.85 -9.57 -11.08
C ASP A 130 -4.12 -9.80 -11.91
N ASN A 131 -3.95 -9.93 -13.23
CA ASN A 131 -5.05 -10.12 -14.20
C ASN A 131 -4.92 -11.41 -15.05
N GLU A 132 -3.83 -12.16 -14.90
CA GLU A 132 -3.54 -13.39 -15.64
C GLU A 132 -4.25 -14.67 -15.11
N ASN A 133 -4.00 -15.82 -15.76
CA ASN A 133 -4.61 -17.11 -15.39
C ASN A 133 -4.44 -17.49 -13.91
N LEU A 134 -3.26 -17.20 -13.33
CA LEU A 134 -2.92 -17.50 -11.93
C LEU A 134 -3.24 -16.33 -10.98
N SER A 135 -4.01 -15.34 -11.44
CA SER A 135 -4.34 -14.17 -10.63
C SER A 135 -5.30 -14.49 -9.48
N PHE A 136 -5.17 -13.72 -8.41
CA PHE A 136 -6.15 -13.71 -7.32
C PHE A 136 -7.31 -12.76 -7.61
N GLY A 137 -7.07 -11.74 -8.44
CA GLY A 137 -8.02 -10.72 -8.84
C GLY A 137 -8.94 -11.14 -9.99
N LYS A 138 -10.10 -10.50 -10.07
CA LYS A 138 -11.04 -10.61 -11.20
C LYS A 138 -10.69 -9.71 -12.39
N GLY A 139 -9.61 -8.93 -12.30
CA GLY A 139 -9.17 -7.99 -13.34
C GLY A 139 -9.77 -6.57 -13.25
N ASN A 140 -10.60 -6.29 -12.24
CA ASN A 140 -11.25 -4.98 -12.04
C ASN A 140 -10.54 -4.07 -11.04
N GLY A 141 -9.27 -4.33 -10.73
CA GLY A 141 -8.50 -3.62 -9.71
C GLY A 141 -8.97 -3.84 -8.27
N TYR A 142 -8.27 -3.23 -7.33
CA TYR A 142 -8.50 -3.28 -5.89
C TYR A 142 -8.75 -1.89 -5.32
N LEU A 143 -9.95 -1.68 -4.78
CA LEU A 143 -10.26 -0.49 -4.00
C LEU A 143 -9.89 -0.72 -2.53
N ASN A 144 -8.93 0.04 -2.03
CA ASN A 144 -8.46 0.01 -0.65
C ASN A 144 -8.83 1.32 0.05
N SER A 145 -9.08 1.26 1.36
CA SER A 145 -9.16 2.43 2.21
C SER A 145 -8.45 2.20 3.54
N ALA A 146 -8.09 3.26 4.22
CA ALA A 146 -7.56 3.17 5.57
C ALA A 146 -7.91 4.40 6.39
N LEU A 147 -8.05 4.19 7.70
CA LEU A 147 -8.09 5.27 8.68
C LEU A 147 -6.81 5.20 9.50
N LYS A 148 -5.99 6.23 9.40
CA LYS A 148 -4.77 6.39 10.18
C LYS A 148 -5.01 7.39 11.31
N TRP A 149 -4.57 7.02 12.50
CA TRP A 149 -4.54 7.91 13.64
C TRP A 149 -3.11 8.08 14.12
N SER A 150 -2.60 9.31 14.00
CA SER A 150 -1.28 9.71 14.46
C SER A 150 -1.37 10.12 15.92
N VAL A 151 -0.71 9.34 16.78
CA VAL A 151 -0.65 9.55 18.23
C VAL A 151 0.62 10.36 18.55
N THR A 152 0.73 10.87 19.76
CA THR A 152 1.92 11.60 20.22
C THR A 152 3.18 10.72 20.18
N GLY A 153 4.35 11.37 20.02
CA GLY A 153 5.64 10.68 20.03
C GLY A 153 6.03 9.99 18.71
N GLY A 154 5.32 10.23 17.61
CA GLY A 154 5.66 9.67 16.29
C GLY A 154 5.03 8.31 16.00
N PHE A 155 4.20 7.80 16.90
CA PHE A 155 3.43 6.57 16.68
C PHE A 155 2.18 6.83 15.85
N SER A 156 1.75 5.83 15.08
CA SER A 156 0.45 5.85 14.42
C SER A 156 -0.13 4.44 14.38
N VAL A 157 -1.45 4.36 14.50
CA VAL A 157 -2.23 3.14 14.26
C VAL A 157 -3.03 3.36 13.00
N THR A 158 -2.98 2.40 12.08
CA THR A 158 -3.71 2.45 10.81
C THR A 158 -4.60 1.23 10.68
N PHE A 159 -5.89 1.45 10.55
CA PHE A 159 -6.88 0.43 10.21
C PHE A 159 -7.08 0.42 8.71
N ILE A 160 -6.79 -0.70 8.05
CA ILE A 160 -6.76 -0.81 6.60
C ILE A 160 -7.84 -1.79 6.16
N PHE A 161 -8.64 -1.37 5.18
CA PHE A 161 -9.65 -2.18 4.50
C PHE A 161 -9.21 -2.41 3.06
N ARG A 162 -8.92 -3.66 2.71
CA ARG A 162 -8.45 -4.03 1.37
C ARG A 162 -9.55 -4.60 0.52
N ASN A 163 -9.53 -4.24 -0.77
CA ASN A 163 -10.44 -4.75 -1.77
C ASN A 163 -11.93 -4.64 -1.36
N ILE A 164 -12.34 -3.43 -1.00
CA ILE A 164 -13.72 -3.08 -0.62
C ILE A 164 -14.70 -3.39 -1.74
N ALA A 165 -14.26 -3.26 -3.00
CA ALA A 165 -15.02 -3.61 -4.20
C ALA A 165 -15.16 -5.13 -4.45
N ARG A 166 -14.54 -5.99 -3.62
CA ARG A 166 -14.67 -7.46 -3.65
C ARG A 166 -14.28 -8.11 -4.99
N ASN A 167 -13.20 -7.62 -5.58
CA ASN A 167 -12.67 -8.06 -6.87
C ASN A 167 -11.71 -9.27 -6.77
N LYS A 168 -11.90 -10.17 -5.78
CA LYS A 168 -11.12 -11.42 -5.66
C LYS A 168 -11.91 -12.60 -6.26
N LYS A 169 -11.21 -13.55 -6.89
CA LYS A 169 -11.80 -14.78 -7.48
C LYS A 169 -12.28 -15.77 -6.42
N PHE A 170 -11.46 -16.04 -5.42
CA PHE A 170 -11.66 -17.18 -4.50
C PHE A 170 -12.22 -16.80 -3.12
N THR A 171 -12.38 -15.51 -2.83
CA THR A 171 -12.94 -15.03 -1.55
C THR A 171 -13.70 -13.73 -1.78
N SER A 172 -14.86 -13.56 -1.14
CA SER A 172 -15.74 -12.39 -1.30
C SER A 172 -15.60 -11.35 -0.18
N GLY A 173 -14.76 -11.62 0.84
CA GLY A 173 -14.57 -10.75 2.00
C GLY A 173 -13.63 -9.57 1.73
N VAL A 174 -13.91 -8.45 2.42
CA VAL A 174 -13.03 -7.29 2.53
C VAL A 174 -11.89 -7.65 3.49
N GLY A 175 -10.64 -7.48 3.05
CA GLY A 175 -9.48 -7.70 3.90
C GLY A 175 -9.40 -6.64 4.99
N ARG A 176 -9.03 -7.03 6.20
CA ARG A 176 -8.88 -6.13 7.35
C ARG A 176 -7.48 -6.28 7.92
N GLU A 177 -6.76 -5.19 8.05
CA GLU A 177 -5.40 -5.17 8.60
C GLU A 177 -5.27 -4.03 9.62
N ILE A 178 -4.46 -4.26 10.64
CA ILE A 178 -4.01 -3.22 11.56
C ILE A 178 -2.51 -3.05 11.38
N LYS A 179 -2.07 -1.82 11.15
CA LYS A 179 -0.66 -1.46 11.05
C LYS A 179 -0.31 -0.49 12.17
N ILE A 180 0.75 -0.82 12.91
CA ILE A 180 1.37 0.10 13.86
C ILE A 180 2.65 0.60 13.23
N SER A 181 2.85 1.92 13.21
CA SER A 181 4.05 2.54 12.65
C SER A 181 4.65 3.56 13.60
N TYR A 182 5.97 3.67 13.58
CA TYR A 182 6.72 4.71 14.26
C TYR A 182 7.49 5.52 13.22
N VAL A 183 7.32 6.83 13.22
CA VAL A 183 8.02 7.76 12.35
C VAL A 183 8.86 8.71 13.20
N ARG A 184 10.17 8.69 12.97
CA ARG A 184 11.09 9.67 13.54
C ARG A 184 11.63 10.56 12.43
N ASN A 185 11.46 11.85 12.61
CA ASN A 185 12.08 12.86 11.77
C ASN A 185 13.45 13.20 12.38
N PHE A 186 14.49 13.17 11.57
CA PHE A 186 15.85 13.61 11.92
C PHE A 186 16.17 14.91 11.20
#